data_AF-A0A672HQ62-F1
#
_entry.id   AF-A0A672HQ62-F1
#
_cell.length_a   1.000
_cell.length_b   1.000
_cell.length_c   1.000
_cell.angle_alpha   90.00
_cell.angle_beta   90.00
_cell.angle_gamma   90.00
#
_symmetry.space_group_name_H-M   'P 1'
#
loop_
_entity.id
_entity.type
_entity.pdbx_description
1 polymer ?
#
loop_
_entity_poly.entity_id
_entity_poly.type
_entity_poly.pdbx_seq_one_letter_code
_entity_poly.pdbx_strand_id
1 'polypeptide(L)'
;SAWKEEPTPVQDSLEGLYLWFGLVALCHCYPRGLDPPSLIHLYVDIMSEFHRPLSCCSDAAPFDSVNIVMCESLSVLCVQVPTIAVAGSGGGSRAMTGLLGSLRGLQEIGVLDAVTYLTGVSGSTWALSALYREANWSQQDLNKVISAEREQLTKSVLDLFSPERLRYYREEMAEKKEQGHISSLTDFAGLLFDWLIKCFKGYQQMAVNEGQNPLPIYTAVNIKDDLQFNGSEAEWYEFTPYEVGFHKYEVFVRTENFGSEFFLGYIINKLPELRIAYLLGETLVFIQYAEEFQKYKKNSICVCLCFFFCSGIWGSDFSLSITDLWKRFTVIAKMFNFMRGFSLCHISSSTFVFCTDLHPDSIPSRLTPSDAFLHPVDAGHSITQGCVPVLRPERDVDVIISIGFSLDRERFLKDTAVYCKEHDIPFPDADFASLEKEPLQEVYVFEDEENPKAPIVMHFPLINLSYQQYKKPGVKRETEEEIQAGKVDVTSDDTPYATINLVYSPEDYDALGDLTTYNILNNKEKIQEVLRKALQKKESSV
;
A
#
# COMPACT_ATOMS: atom_id res chain seq x y z
N SER A 1 63.86 -7.54 -33.13
CA SER A 1 62.49 -6.98 -33.17
C SER A 1 61.70 -7.60 -32.03
N ALA A 2 61.20 -6.73 -31.15
CA ALA A 2 60.37 -7.00 -29.96
C ALA A 2 61.02 -7.79 -28.81
N TRP A 3 61.34 -7.04 -27.76
CA TRP A 3 61.80 -7.48 -26.44
C TRP A 3 60.60 -7.94 -25.58
N LYS A 4 60.89 -8.86 -24.67
CA LYS A 4 60.07 -9.20 -23.50
C LYS A 4 60.00 -8.00 -22.56
N GLU A 5 58.79 -7.60 -22.15
CA GLU A 5 58.50 -6.89 -20.91
C GLU A 5 57.16 -7.39 -20.34
N GLU A 6 57.15 -7.58 -19.02
CA GLU A 6 56.03 -8.02 -18.18
C GLU A 6 54.92 -6.95 -18.13
N PRO A 7 53.65 -7.33 -17.89
CA PRO A 7 52.67 -6.42 -17.30
C PRO A 7 52.62 -6.61 -15.78
N THR A 8 52.80 -5.49 -15.10
CA THR A 8 52.53 -5.18 -13.69
C THR A 8 51.18 -5.69 -13.16
N PRO A 9 51.05 -5.96 -11.84
CA PRO A 9 49.81 -6.41 -11.22
C PRO A 9 48.80 -5.26 -11.18
N VAL A 10 47.65 -5.44 -11.82
CA VAL A 10 46.48 -4.60 -11.58
C VAL A 10 45.84 -5.09 -10.28
N GLN A 11 45.67 -4.16 -9.35
CA GLN A 11 44.93 -4.31 -8.10
C GLN A 11 43.56 -4.92 -8.39
N ASP A 12 43.34 -6.16 -7.94
CA ASP A 12 42.03 -6.79 -7.92
C ASP A 12 41.07 -5.91 -7.11
N SER A 13 40.03 -5.41 -7.77
CA SER A 13 38.90 -4.78 -7.10
C SER A 13 38.14 -5.83 -6.28
N LEU A 14 37.79 -5.45 -5.05
CA LEU A 14 37.05 -6.24 -4.05
C LEU A 14 35.62 -6.64 -4.46
N GLU A 15 35.22 -6.45 -5.71
CA GLU A 15 33.87 -6.75 -6.21
C GLU A 15 33.66 -8.25 -6.56
N GLY A 16 34.74 -9.02 -6.69
CA GLY A 16 34.66 -10.46 -7.03
C GLY A 16 34.48 -11.42 -5.84
N LEU A 17 34.59 -10.94 -4.59
CA LEU A 17 34.71 -11.81 -3.41
C LEU A 17 33.48 -11.81 -2.48
N TYR A 18 32.49 -10.95 -2.70
CA TYR A 18 31.23 -10.94 -1.92
C TYR A 18 30.10 -11.78 -2.54
N LEU A 19 30.27 -12.28 -3.76
CA LEU A 19 29.29 -13.14 -4.46
C LEU A 19 29.43 -14.64 -4.14
N TRP A 20 30.24 -15.03 -3.14
CA TRP A 20 30.63 -16.43 -2.91
C TRP A 20 30.28 -17.03 -1.54
N PHE A 21 29.47 -16.35 -0.73
CA PHE A 21 28.95 -16.94 0.53
C PHE A 21 27.43 -16.89 0.54
N GLY A 22 26.81 -17.96 0.04
CA GLY A 22 25.36 -18.08 0.13
C GLY A 22 24.69 -19.29 -0.53
N LEU A 23 25.37 -20.42 -0.78
CA LEU A 23 24.67 -21.67 -1.16
C LEU A 23 25.58 -22.90 -1.10
N VAL A 24 25.96 -23.33 0.12
CA VAL A 24 26.41 -24.71 0.37
C VAL A 24 25.78 -25.21 1.66
N ALA A 25 24.61 -25.85 1.54
CA ALA A 25 24.08 -26.75 2.56
C ALA A 25 23.30 -27.90 1.91
N LEU A 26 23.94 -28.59 0.96
CA LEU A 26 23.56 -29.94 0.55
C LEU A 26 24.61 -30.88 1.12
N CYS A 27 24.42 -31.37 2.35
CA CYS A 27 25.04 -32.62 2.79
C CYS A 27 24.49 -33.13 4.13
N HIS A 28 24.10 -34.41 4.09
CA HIS A 28 24.02 -35.38 5.20
C HIS A 28 22.71 -35.50 5.97
N CYS A 29 21.75 -36.20 5.36
CA CYS A 29 20.91 -37.19 6.04
C CYS A 29 20.39 -38.23 5.02
N TYR A 30 21.22 -39.20 4.66
CA TYR A 30 20.73 -40.47 4.10
C TYR A 30 21.03 -41.60 5.09
N PRO A 31 20.04 -42.44 5.45
CA PRO A 31 20.32 -43.69 6.13
C PRO A 31 21.16 -44.57 5.20
N ARG A 32 22.31 -45.03 5.70
CA ARG A 32 23.25 -45.89 4.96
C ARG A 32 22.52 -47.10 4.37
N GLY A 33 22.53 -47.29 3.05
CA GLY A 33 22.22 -48.61 2.48
C GLY A 33 21.64 -48.73 1.07
N LEU A 34 21.50 -47.69 0.25
CA LEU A 34 21.03 -47.84 -1.14
C LEU A 34 21.87 -47.02 -2.13
N ASP A 35 22.29 -47.65 -3.22
CA ASP A 35 23.13 -47.08 -4.28
C ASP A 35 22.46 -45.85 -4.95
N PRO A 36 23.24 -44.83 -5.38
CA PRO A 36 22.69 -43.63 -5.98
C PRO A 36 22.31 -43.86 -7.47
N PRO A 37 21.14 -43.41 -7.94
CA PRO A 37 20.95 -43.19 -9.36
C PRO A 37 21.71 -41.92 -9.78
N SER A 38 22.34 -41.99 -10.94
CA SER A 38 23.11 -40.95 -11.62
C SER A 38 22.52 -39.54 -11.46
N LEU A 39 23.17 -38.70 -10.64
CA LEU A 39 22.90 -37.27 -10.53
C LEU A 39 23.34 -36.58 -11.82
N ILE A 40 22.37 -36.10 -12.59
CA ILE A 40 22.59 -35.06 -13.60
C ILE A 40 22.83 -33.77 -12.81
N HIS A 41 24.06 -33.27 -12.84
CA HIS A 41 24.40 -31.95 -12.30
C HIS A 41 23.71 -30.87 -13.14
N LEU A 42 22.58 -30.34 -12.67
CA LEU A 42 22.06 -29.07 -13.16
C LEU A 42 22.80 -27.96 -12.42
N TYR A 43 23.67 -27.25 -13.14
CA TYR A 43 24.15 -25.94 -12.71
C TYR A 43 22.93 -24.99 -12.72
N VAL A 44 22.55 -24.47 -11.56
CA VAL A 44 21.58 -23.38 -11.47
C VAL A 44 22.35 -22.09 -11.71
N ASP A 45 22.39 -21.66 -12.96
CA ASP A 45 22.74 -20.28 -13.30
C ASP A 45 21.71 -19.34 -12.67
N ILE A 46 22.20 -18.19 -12.21
CA ILE A 46 21.47 -17.12 -11.52
C ILE A 46 20.11 -16.85 -12.19
N MET A 47 19.02 -16.92 -11.41
CA MET A 47 17.65 -16.68 -11.88
C MET A 47 17.50 -15.21 -12.28
N SER A 48 17.41 -14.92 -13.58
CA SER A 48 17.53 -13.54 -14.12
C SER A 48 16.31 -12.63 -13.91
N GLU A 49 15.15 -13.18 -13.54
CA GLU A 49 13.89 -12.41 -13.46
C GLU A 49 13.42 -12.08 -12.03
N PHE A 50 14.12 -12.60 -11.02
CA PHE A 50 13.83 -12.35 -9.60
C PHE A 50 14.99 -11.61 -8.96
N HIS A 51 14.68 -10.67 -8.09
CA HIS A 51 15.68 -10.01 -7.27
C HIS A 51 15.23 -9.98 -5.80
N ARG A 52 16.21 -9.80 -4.91
CA ARG A 52 15.94 -9.38 -3.54
C ARG A 52 15.30 -7.98 -3.56
N PRO A 53 14.57 -7.57 -2.50
CA PRO A 53 13.97 -6.24 -2.43
C PRO A 53 14.94 -5.15 -2.90
N LEU A 54 14.45 -4.09 -3.57
CA LEU A 54 15.31 -3.08 -4.22
C LEU A 54 16.32 -2.39 -3.30
N SER A 55 16.16 -2.46 -1.98
CA SER A 55 17.17 -2.05 -1.00
C SER A 55 18.48 -2.88 -1.02
N CYS A 56 18.49 -4.05 -1.67
CA CYS A 56 19.62 -4.97 -1.74
C CYS A 56 20.33 -5.01 -3.10
N CYS A 57 19.83 -4.29 -4.12
CA CYS A 57 20.36 -4.32 -5.49
C CYS A 57 20.91 -2.96 -5.92
N SER A 58 21.83 -2.96 -6.89
CA SER A 58 22.44 -1.77 -7.49
C SER A 58 21.45 -0.80 -8.16
N ASP A 59 20.21 -1.25 -8.39
CA ASP A 59 19.09 -0.40 -8.84
C ASP A 59 18.45 0.40 -7.69
N ALA A 60 18.98 0.32 -6.46
CA ALA A 60 18.70 1.22 -5.34
C ALA A 60 19.08 2.70 -5.62
N ALA A 61 19.85 2.96 -6.69
CA ALA A 61 20.39 4.28 -7.00
C ALA A 61 19.37 5.43 -7.15
N PRO A 62 18.10 5.23 -7.58
CA PRO A 62 17.09 6.28 -7.55
C PRO A 62 16.42 6.46 -6.18
N PHE A 63 16.53 5.53 -5.24
CA PHE A 63 15.77 5.56 -3.98
C PHE A 63 16.39 6.51 -2.94
N ASP A 64 17.70 6.70 -3.02
CA ASP A 64 18.43 7.73 -2.26
C ASP A 64 18.25 9.14 -2.83
N SER A 65 17.60 9.31 -3.99
CA SER A 65 17.55 10.61 -4.69
C SER A 65 16.81 11.71 -3.91
N VAL A 66 15.72 11.39 -3.19
CA VAL A 66 15.04 12.35 -2.30
C VAL A 66 15.98 12.81 -1.18
N ASN A 67 16.69 11.85 -0.58
CA ASN A 67 17.69 12.15 0.46
C ASN A 67 18.87 12.95 -0.12
N ILE A 68 19.30 12.67 -1.36
CA ILE A 68 20.34 13.42 -2.07
C ILE A 68 19.88 14.87 -2.33
N VAL A 69 18.67 15.09 -2.84
CA VAL A 69 18.10 16.43 -3.06
C VAL A 69 18.02 17.21 -1.76
N MET A 70 17.61 16.56 -0.66
CA MET A 70 17.61 17.17 0.67
C MET A 70 19.02 17.47 1.18
N CYS A 71 19.99 16.59 0.95
CA CYS A 71 21.39 16.81 1.35
C CYS A 71 22.01 18.00 0.64
N GLU A 72 21.80 18.11 -0.66
CA GLU A 72 22.25 19.25 -1.45
C GLU A 72 21.63 20.55 -0.92
N SER A 73 20.35 20.52 -0.56
CA SER A 73 19.61 21.68 -0.04
C SER A 73 20.04 22.07 1.39
N LEU A 74 20.32 21.10 2.25
CA LEU A 74 20.64 21.30 3.67
C LEU A 74 22.14 21.34 3.97
N SER A 75 23.01 21.05 3.00
CA SER A 75 24.47 20.91 3.18
C SER A 75 24.85 19.92 4.28
N VAL A 76 24.09 18.83 4.41
CA VAL A 76 24.34 17.72 5.36
C VAL A 76 24.79 16.46 4.63
N LEU A 77 25.42 15.52 5.34
CA LEU A 77 25.75 14.21 4.78
C LEU A 77 24.47 13.38 4.58
N CYS A 78 24.38 12.58 3.52
CA CYS A 78 23.22 11.71 3.21
C CYS A 78 22.85 10.76 4.34
N VAL A 79 23.83 10.33 5.12
CA VAL A 79 23.62 9.45 6.29
C VAL A 79 22.91 10.16 7.45
N GLN A 80 22.82 11.50 7.43
CA GLN A 80 22.23 12.31 8.51
C GLN A 80 20.78 12.74 8.22
N VAL A 81 20.27 12.59 7.00
CA VAL A 81 18.87 12.94 6.69
C VAL A 81 17.96 11.83 7.20
N PRO A 82 16.95 12.14 8.04
CA PRO A 82 16.01 11.14 8.51
C PRO A 82 15.07 10.71 7.38
N THR A 83 14.82 9.41 7.28
CA THR A 83 13.86 8.83 6.35
C THR A 83 12.44 9.04 6.91
N ILE A 84 11.59 9.73 6.15
CA ILE A 84 10.24 10.08 6.58
C ILE A 84 9.21 9.37 5.71
N ALA A 85 8.25 8.70 6.35
CA ALA A 85 7.13 8.06 5.68
C ALA A 85 5.80 8.73 6.03
N VAL A 86 4.90 8.86 5.05
CA VAL A 86 3.48 9.19 5.27
C VAL A 86 2.65 7.95 4.99
N ALA A 87 1.79 7.57 5.95
CA ALA A 87 0.99 6.35 5.89
C ALA A 87 -0.50 6.64 6.08
N GLY A 88 -1.28 6.57 5.01
CA GLY A 88 -2.74 6.76 5.02
C GLY A 88 -3.52 5.48 5.31
N SER A 89 -4.55 5.54 6.14
CA SER A 89 -5.43 4.40 6.40
C SER A 89 -6.46 4.17 5.28
N GLY A 90 -7.16 3.05 5.33
CA GLY A 90 -8.37 2.82 4.53
C GLY A 90 -9.56 3.68 4.93
N GLY A 91 -10.60 3.69 4.08
CA GLY A 91 -11.82 4.47 4.32
C GLY A 91 -12.56 4.96 3.08
N GLY A 92 -12.34 4.38 1.90
CA GLY A 92 -13.00 4.78 0.66
C GLY A 92 -12.73 6.25 0.29
N SER A 93 -13.76 6.93 -0.25
CA SER A 93 -13.63 8.35 -0.67
C SER A 93 -13.26 9.28 0.48
N ARG A 94 -13.59 8.93 1.73
CA ARG A 94 -13.22 9.70 2.93
C ARG A 94 -11.71 9.70 3.12
N ALA A 95 -11.09 8.53 2.98
CA ALA A 95 -9.64 8.40 3.07
C ALA A 95 -8.94 9.10 1.90
N MET A 96 -9.48 9.00 0.69
CA MET A 96 -8.94 9.70 -0.47
C MET A 96 -8.96 11.23 -0.27
N THR A 97 -10.13 11.82 -0.01
CA THR A 97 -10.29 13.27 0.19
C THR A 97 -9.48 13.75 1.40
N GLY A 98 -9.52 13.00 2.50
CA GLY A 98 -8.77 13.34 3.70
C GLY A 98 -7.25 13.30 3.50
N LEU A 99 -6.72 12.30 2.79
CA LEU A 99 -5.29 12.20 2.50
C LEU A 99 -4.82 13.33 1.59
N LEU A 100 -5.58 13.68 0.56
CA LEU A 100 -5.27 14.84 -0.30
C LEU A 100 -5.23 16.14 0.50
N GLY A 101 -6.17 16.36 1.43
CA GLY A 101 -6.17 17.51 2.33
C GLY A 101 -4.98 17.52 3.27
N SER A 102 -4.65 16.40 3.91
CA SER A 102 -3.47 16.31 4.76
C SER A 102 -2.16 16.52 4.01
N LEU A 103 -2.02 15.99 2.79
CA LEU A 103 -0.85 16.23 1.93
C LEU A 103 -0.73 17.70 1.52
N ARG A 104 -1.85 18.39 1.25
CA ARG A 104 -1.87 19.85 1.06
C ARG A 104 -1.35 20.58 2.29
N GLY A 105 -1.79 20.17 3.49
CA GLY A 105 -1.28 20.71 4.74
C GLY A 105 0.24 20.50 4.90
N LEU A 106 0.74 19.31 4.56
CA LEU A 106 2.19 19.00 4.59
C LEU A 106 2.98 19.83 3.57
N GLN A 107 2.42 20.06 2.38
CA GLN A 107 3.01 20.94 1.36
C GLN A 107 3.08 22.40 1.85
N GLU A 108 2.00 22.92 2.42
CA GLU A 108 1.93 24.30 2.93
C GLU A 108 2.93 24.58 4.07
N ILE A 109 3.25 23.58 4.89
CA ILE A 109 4.27 23.71 5.95
C ILE A 109 5.68 23.37 5.49
N GLY A 110 5.88 22.97 4.23
CA GLY A 110 7.17 22.61 3.63
C GLY A 110 7.74 21.26 4.08
N VAL A 111 6.90 20.34 4.52
CA VAL A 111 7.32 19.00 4.97
C VAL A 111 7.17 17.95 3.87
N LEU A 112 6.31 18.18 2.87
CA LEU A 112 6.07 17.20 1.80
C LEU A 112 7.35 16.86 1.01
N ASP A 113 8.19 17.86 0.74
CA ASP A 113 9.49 17.66 0.05
C ASP A 113 10.45 16.79 0.87
N ALA A 114 10.21 16.64 2.17
CA ALA A 114 11.02 15.81 3.05
C ALA A 114 10.55 14.34 3.12
N VAL A 115 9.41 14.00 2.51
CA VAL A 115 8.84 12.65 2.61
C VAL A 115 9.51 11.71 1.61
N THR A 116 10.09 10.61 2.10
CA THR A 116 10.73 9.57 1.29
C THR A 116 9.70 8.56 0.77
N TYR A 117 8.77 8.13 1.61
CA TYR A 117 7.77 7.11 1.28
C TYR A 117 6.34 7.61 1.49
N LEU A 118 5.47 7.35 0.54
CA LEU A 118 4.04 7.59 0.67
C LEU A 118 3.29 6.27 0.47
N THR A 119 2.58 5.81 1.48
CA THR A 119 1.85 4.54 1.44
C THR A 119 0.41 4.70 1.87
N GLY A 120 -0.46 3.82 1.37
CA GLY A 120 -1.88 3.86 1.64
C GLY A 120 -2.52 2.48 1.58
N VAL A 121 -3.56 2.29 2.40
CA VAL A 121 -4.46 1.13 2.35
C VAL A 121 -5.81 1.59 1.79
N SER A 122 -6.49 0.72 1.03
CA SER A 122 -7.84 0.95 0.52
C SER A 122 -7.99 2.36 -0.10
N GLY A 123 -9.02 3.14 0.25
CA GLY A 123 -9.23 4.50 -0.29
C GLY A 123 -8.03 5.46 -0.33
N SER A 124 -7.02 5.32 0.54
CA SER A 124 -5.78 6.12 0.41
C SER A 124 -5.01 5.80 -0.87
N THR A 125 -5.06 4.57 -1.37
CA THR A 125 -4.45 4.17 -2.66
C THR A 125 -5.06 4.93 -3.84
N TRP A 126 -6.31 5.37 -3.73
CA TRP A 126 -6.98 6.16 -4.77
C TRP A 126 -6.36 7.55 -4.86
N ALA A 127 -6.05 8.17 -3.71
CA ALA A 127 -5.32 9.43 -3.67
C ALA A 127 -3.91 9.27 -4.26
N LEU A 128 -3.17 8.20 -3.91
CA LEU A 128 -1.88 7.91 -4.54
C LEU A 128 -2.06 7.79 -6.06
N SER A 129 -2.98 6.95 -6.55
CA SER A 129 -3.24 6.82 -7.99
C SER A 129 -3.53 8.17 -8.67
N ALA A 130 -4.32 9.04 -8.04
CA ALA A 130 -4.65 10.35 -8.57
C ALA A 130 -3.44 11.31 -8.64
N LEU A 131 -2.55 11.27 -7.64
CA LEU A 131 -1.35 12.11 -7.57
C LEU A 131 -0.30 11.70 -8.60
N TYR A 132 0.03 10.40 -8.66
CA TYR A 132 1.10 9.87 -9.50
C TYR A 132 0.72 9.74 -10.99
N ARG A 133 -0.37 10.37 -11.42
CA ARG A 133 -0.66 10.63 -12.85
C ARG A 133 0.23 11.74 -13.41
N GLU A 134 0.73 12.63 -12.56
CA GLU A 134 1.59 13.73 -12.96
C GLU A 134 2.99 13.54 -12.37
N ALA A 135 4.02 13.64 -13.23
CA ALA A 135 5.40 13.37 -12.86
C ALA A 135 5.95 14.31 -11.77
N ASN A 136 5.40 15.52 -11.64
CA ASN A 136 5.88 16.56 -10.74
C ASN A 136 4.79 17.02 -9.76
N TRP A 137 3.91 16.11 -9.32
CA TRP A 137 2.71 16.48 -8.56
C TRP A 137 3.02 17.17 -7.23
N SER A 138 4.07 16.75 -6.51
CA SER A 138 4.44 17.35 -5.21
C SER A 138 5.11 18.71 -5.35
N GLN A 139 5.73 18.96 -6.52
CA GLN A 139 6.41 20.19 -6.88
C GLN A 139 5.46 21.26 -7.47
N GLN A 140 4.18 20.91 -7.66
CA GLN A 140 3.12 21.79 -8.12
C GLN A 140 2.10 22.03 -7.01
N ASP A 141 1.27 23.06 -7.16
CA ASP A 141 0.15 23.30 -6.25
C ASP A 141 -0.82 22.10 -6.25
N LEU A 142 -0.91 21.42 -5.11
CA LEU A 142 -1.80 20.27 -4.91
C LEU A 142 -3.27 20.60 -5.16
N ASN A 143 -3.67 21.89 -5.08
CA ASN A 143 -5.02 22.32 -5.41
C ASN A 143 -5.42 21.96 -6.85
N LYS A 144 -4.46 21.81 -7.78
CA LYS A 144 -4.73 21.32 -9.14
C LYS A 144 -5.32 19.92 -9.13
N VAL A 145 -4.70 19.00 -8.39
CA VAL A 145 -5.17 17.60 -8.26
C VAL A 145 -6.46 17.58 -7.44
N ILE A 146 -6.50 18.29 -6.31
CA ILE A 146 -7.69 18.35 -5.44
C ILE A 146 -8.91 18.85 -6.20
N SER A 147 -8.78 19.86 -7.05
CA SER A 147 -9.89 20.40 -7.85
C SER A 147 -10.34 19.42 -8.93
N ALA A 148 -9.41 18.70 -9.57
CA ALA A 148 -9.75 17.69 -10.57
C ALA A 148 -10.50 16.50 -9.95
N GLU A 149 -10.09 16.05 -8.77
CA GLU A 149 -10.75 14.98 -8.03
C GLU A 149 -12.07 15.41 -7.42
N ARG A 150 -12.17 16.67 -6.95
CA ARG A 150 -13.45 17.28 -6.56
C ARG A 150 -14.47 17.17 -7.67
N GLU A 151 -14.10 17.53 -8.90
CA GLU A 151 -15.01 17.44 -10.05
C GLU A 151 -15.50 16.00 -10.27
N GLN A 152 -14.66 14.98 -10.06
CA GLN A 152 -15.09 13.59 -10.23
C GLN A 152 -15.93 13.07 -9.07
N LEU A 153 -15.51 13.34 -7.82
CA LEU A 153 -16.16 12.86 -6.60
C LEU A 153 -17.45 13.61 -6.27
N THR A 154 -17.83 14.63 -7.03
CA THR A 154 -19.14 15.28 -6.94
C THR A 154 -20.10 14.87 -8.06
N LYS A 155 -19.71 13.94 -8.94
CA LYS A 155 -20.58 13.46 -10.03
C LYS A 155 -21.64 12.49 -9.51
N SER A 156 -22.69 12.32 -10.31
CA SER A 156 -23.73 11.35 -10.01
C SER A 156 -23.19 9.92 -10.14
N VAL A 157 -23.40 9.09 -9.12
CA VAL A 157 -23.11 7.65 -9.17
C VAL A 157 -23.87 6.97 -10.32
N LEU A 158 -24.99 7.55 -10.77
CA LEU A 158 -25.76 6.99 -11.90
C LEU A 158 -24.95 7.01 -13.21
N ASP A 159 -24.03 7.96 -13.38
CA ASP A 159 -23.24 8.12 -14.59
C ASP A 159 -22.25 6.96 -14.79
N LEU A 160 -21.83 6.29 -13.70
CA LEU A 160 -21.03 5.05 -13.72
C LEU A 160 -21.69 3.96 -14.56
N PHE A 161 -23.01 3.93 -14.59
CA PHE A 161 -23.78 2.88 -15.24
C PHE A 161 -24.48 3.36 -16.53
N SER A 162 -24.06 4.50 -17.08
CA SER A 162 -24.52 4.95 -18.39
C SER A 162 -24.25 3.88 -19.48
N PRO A 163 -25.08 3.77 -20.53
CA PRO A 163 -24.90 2.75 -21.57
C PRO A 163 -23.51 2.77 -22.23
N GLU A 164 -22.94 3.96 -22.41
CA GLU A 164 -21.58 4.14 -22.93
C GLU A 164 -20.53 3.53 -21.99
N ARG A 165 -20.66 3.75 -20.68
CA ARG A 165 -19.75 3.18 -19.67
C ARG A 165 -19.90 1.68 -19.55
N LEU A 166 -21.12 1.15 -19.55
CA LEU A 166 -21.35 -0.30 -19.57
C LEU A 166 -20.82 -0.99 -20.82
N ARG A 167 -20.73 -0.27 -21.96
CA ARG A 167 -20.04 -0.76 -23.15
C ARG A 167 -18.53 -0.75 -22.94
N TYR A 168 -17.97 0.36 -22.46
CA TYR A 168 -16.55 0.50 -22.14
C TYR A 168 -16.05 -0.63 -21.21
N TYR A 169 -16.74 -0.88 -20.09
CA TYR A 169 -16.34 -1.96 -19.18
C TYR A 169 -16.37 -3.34 -19.82
N ARG A 170 -17.34 -3.59 -20.71
CA ARG A 170 -17.42 -4.87 -21.44
C ARG A 170 -16.27 -5.04 -22.42
N GLU A 171 -15.90 -3.98 -23.13
CA GLU A 171 -14.79 -3.98 -24.09
C GLU A 171 -13.46 -4.22 -23.35
N GLU A 172 -13.18 -3.48 -22.27
CA GLU A 172 -11.96 -3.63 -21.47
C GLU A 172 -11.84 -5.02 -20.83
N MET A 173 -12.93 -5.55 -20.27
CA MET A 173 -12.93 -6.89 -19.68
C MET A 173 -12.75 -7.98 -20.76
N ALA A 174 -13.28 -7.77 -21.96
CA ALA A 174 -13.08 -8.69 -23.08
C ALA A 174 -11.62 -8.65 -23.58
N GLU A 175 -11.03 -7.47 -23.69
CA GLU A 175 -9.63 -7.29 -24.07
C GLU A 175 -8.69 -7.93 -23.05
N LYS A 176 -8.88 -7.67 -21.75
CA LYS A 176 -8.12 -8.31 -20.68
C LYS A 176 -8.13 -9.85 -20.80
N LYS A 177 -9.30 -10.42 -21.12
CA LYS A 177 -9.46 -11.86 -21.30
C LYS A 177 -8.79 -12.36 -22.58
N GLU A 178 -8.87 -11.61 -23.68
CA GLU A 178 -8.20 -11.93 -24.95
C GLU A 178 -6.67 -11.92 -24.79
N GLN A 179 -6.14 -11.01 -23.97
CA GLN A 179 -4.73 -10.94 -23.59
C GLN A 179 -4.29 -12.13 -22.72
N GLY A 180 -5.21 -12.98 -22.26
CA GLY A 180 -4.90 -14.19 -21.48
C GLY A 180 -4.92 -14.01 -19.96
N HIS A 181 -5.24 -12.81 -19.46
CA HIS A 181 -5.38 -12.60 -18.03
C HIS A 181 -6.67 -13.22 -17.48
N ILE A 182 -6.64 -13.50 -16.18
CA ILE A 182 -7.81 -13.95 -15.42
C ILE A 182 -8.72 -12.73 -15.15
N SER A 183 -10.00 -12.87 -15.43
CA SER A 183 -11.01 -11.83 -15.16
C SER A 183 -11.83 -12.17 -13.92
N SER A 184 -11.93 -11.23 -13.00
CA SER A 184 -12.69 -11.32 -11.76
C SER A 184 -13.65 -10.14 -11.59
N LEU A 185 -14.50 -10.20 -10.57
CA LEU A 185 -15.39 -9.09 -10.24
C LEU A 185 -14.61 -7.87 -9.73
N THR A 186 -13.47 -8.13 -9.08
CA THR A 186 -12.52 -7.12 -8.64
C THR A 186 -12.01 -6.26 -9.79
N ASP A 187 -11.77 -6.86 -10.96
CA ASP A 187 -11.35 -6.12 -12.15
C ASP A 187 -12.43 -5.16 -12.64
N PHE A 188 -13.68 -5.62 -12.64
CA PHE A 188 -14.81 -4.79 -13.02
C PHE A 188 -14.95 -3.59 -12.07
N ALA A 189 -14.80 -3.81 -10.76
CA ALA A 189 -14.81 -2.71 -9.81
C ALA A 189 -13.61 -1.76 -9.96
N GLY A 190 -12.44 -2.29 -10.31
CA GLY A 190 -11.29 -1.48 -10.71
C GLY A 190 -11.62 -0.52 -11.86
N LEU A 191 -12.37 -0.98 -12.86
CA LEU A 191 -12.86 -0.13 -13.96
C LEU A 191 -13.94 0.87 -13.53
N LEU A 192 -14.76 0.56 -12.53
CA LEU A 192 -15.66 1.55 -11.91
C LEU A 192 -14.85 2.66 -11.23
N PHE A 193 -13.74 2.33 -10.56
CA PHE A 193 -12.86 3.35 -9.97
C PHE A 193 -12.08 4.14 -11.01
N ASP A 194 -11.65 3.51 -12.09
CA ASP A 194 -11.03 4.24 -13.21
C ASP A 194 -11.93 5.39 -13.70
N TRP A 195 -13.25 5.23 -13.61
CA TRP A 195 -14.17 6.34 -13.85
C TRP A 195 -14.14 7.41 -12.76
N LEU A 196 -14.14 7.00 -11.49
CA LEU A 196 -14.18 7.91 -10.33
C LEU A 196 -12.90 8.73 -10.17
N ILE A 197 -11.72 8.17 -10.45
CA ILE A 197 -10.44 8.83 -10.17
C ILE A 197 -9.53 8.96 -11.39
N LYS A 198 -10.02 8.60 -12.59
CA LYS A 198 -9.29 8.64 -13.87
C LYS A 198 -7.88 8.05 -13.73
N CYS A 199 -7.79 6.75 -13.45
CA CYS A 199 -6.52 6.11 -13.13
C CYS A 199 -5.47 6.31 -14.22
N PHE A 200 -4.20 6.37 -13.81
CA PHE A 200 -3.11 6.49 -14.76
C PHE A 200 -3.04 5.26 -15.68
N LYS A 201 -2.71 5.49 -16.96
CA LYS A 201 -2.59 4.43 -17.98
C LYS A 201 -1.14 4.14 -18.39
N GLY A 202 -0.15 4.78 -17.77
CA GLY A 202 1.27 4.63 -18.09
C GLY A 202 2.12 4.24 -16.88
N TYR A 203 3.44 4.41 -17.02
CA TYR A 203 4.44 4.07 -16.00
C TYR A 203 4.59 5.15 -14.93
N GLN A 204 4.17 4.86 -13.69
CA GLN A 204 4.36 5.77 -12.56
C GLN A 204 5.84 6.02 -12.21
N GLN A 205 6.76 5.25 -12.79
CA GLN A 205 8.21 5.43 -12.65
C GLN A 205 8.66 6.84 -13.04
N MET A 206 7.99 7.47 -14.02
CA MET A 206 8.30 8.85 -14.43
C MET A 206 8.02 9.88 -13.33
N ALA A 207 7.25 9.53 -12.30
CA ALA A 207 6.97 10.40 -11.17
C ALA A 207 7.97 10.23 -10.02
N VAL A 208 8.92 9.31 -10.11
CA VAL A 208 9.86 9.01 -9.01
C VAL A 208 11.30 8.82 -9.49
N ASN A 209 11.56 8.87 -10.80
CA ASN A 209 12.87 8.63 -11.40
C ASN A 209 13.94 9.69 -11.07
N GLU A 210 13.55 10.88 -10.61
CA GLU A 210 14.45 11.98 -10.25
C GLU A 210 14.39 12.31 -8.75
N GLY A 211 13.65 11.54 -7.95
CA GLY A 211 13.44 11.85 -6.53
C GLY A 211 12.54 13.07 -6.30
N GLN A 212 11.75 13.44 -7.31
CA GLN A 212 10.91 14.64 -7.29
C GLN A 212 9.60 14.46 -6.52
N ASN A 213 9.23 13.22 -6.18
CA ASN A 213 8.10 12.87 -5.32
C ASN A 213 8.49 11.72 -4.39
N PRO A 214 7.77 11.52 -3.26
CA PRO A 214 7.93 10.31 -2.45
C PRO A 214 7.71 9.04 -3.27
N LEU A 215 8.29 7.90 -2.89
CA LEU A 215 7.99 6.62 -3.53
C LEU A 215 6.58 6.14 -3.11
N PRO A 216 5.65 5.90 -4.06
CA PRO A 216 4.34 5.37 -3.72
C PRO A 216 4.42 3.87 -3.46
N ILE A 217 3.86 3.45 -2.33
CA ILE A 217 3.75 2.04 -1.96
C ILE A 217 2.28 1.69 -1.75
N TYR A 218 1.72 0.95 -2.70
CA TYR A 218 0.40 0.35 -2.62
C TYR A 218 0.50 -1.00 -1.91
N THR A 219 -0.58 -1.47 -1.30
CA THR A 219 -0.55 -2.74 -0.55
C THR A 219 -1.87 -3.49 -0.63
N ALA A 220 -1.77 -4.80 -0.56
CA ALA A 220 -2.87 -5.74 -0.44
C ALA A 220 -2.41 -6.96 0.38
N VAL A 221 -3.33 -7.86 0.68
CA VAL A 221 -3.00 -9.12 1.36
C VAL A 221 -3.51 -10.30 0.55
N ASN A 222 -2.74 -11.38 0.51
CA ASN A 222 -3.15 -12.64 -0.09
C ASN A 222 -3.80 -13.53 0.98
N ILE A 223 -4.95 -14.12 0.65
CA ILE A 223 -5.66 -15.08 1.52
C ILE A 223 -5.56 -16.49 0.91
N LYS A 224 -5.45 -17.53 1.74
CA LYS A 224 -5.45 -18.93 1.27
C LYS A 224 -6.86 -19.54 1.28
N ASP A 225 -7.24 -20.22 0.19
CA ASP A 225 -8.57 -20.83 -0.01
C ASP A 225 -8.94 -21.91 1.03
N ASP A 226 -7.96 -22.62 1.58
CA ASP A 226 -8.12 -23.79 2.45
C ASP A 226 -8.22 -23.45 3.94
N LEU A 227 -7.97 -22.19 4.30
CA LEU A 227 -8.06 -21.68 5.64
C LEU A 227 -9.16 -20.62 5.67
N GLN A 228 -10.39 -21.10 5.84
CA GLN A 228 -11.54 -20.27 6.19
C GLN A 228 -11.11 -19.25 7.25
N PHE A 229 -11.49 -17.97 7.07
CA PHE A 229 -11.34 -16.74 7.88
C PHE A 229 -11.04 -16.81 9.40
N ASN A 230 -11.09 -17.97 10.03
CA ASN A 230 -10.57 -18.28 11.35
C ASN A 230 -9.15 -18.89 11.27
N GLY A 231 -8.13 -18.04 11.09
CA GLY A 231 -6.75 -18.37 11.46
C GLY A 231 -5.72 -18.56 10.35
N SER A 232 -6.00 -18.20 9.10
CA SER A 232 -4.93 -17.93 8.13
C SER A 232 -4.33 -16.55 8.37
N GLU A 233 -3.01 -16.49 8.51
CA GLU A 233 -2.26 -15.24 8.52
C GLU A 233 -2.39 -14.55 7.15
N ALA A 234 -2.71 -13.26 7.16
CA ALA A 234 -2.79 -12.46 5.95
C ALA A 234 -1.39 -12.17 5.41
N GLU A 235 -1.11 -12.61 4.18
CA GLU A 235 0.22 -12.44 3.60
C GLU A 235 0.31 -11.12 2.85
N TRP A 236 0.99 -10.16 3.46
CA TRP A 236 1.18 -8.82 2.89
C TRP A 236 2.08 -8.86 1.65
N TYR A 237 1.59 -8.23 0.59
CA TYR A 237 2.40 -7.91 -0.57
C TYR A 237 2.15 -6.46 -1.00
N GLU A 238 3.18 -5.87 -1.56
CA GLU A 238 3.16 -4.46 -1.92
C GLU A 238 3.41 -4.28 -3.41
N PHE A 239 3.03 -3.12 -3.90
CA PHE A 239 3.28 -2.67 -5.25
C PHE A 239 3.95 -1.31 -5.21
N THR A 240 5.00 -1.19 -6.00
CA THR A 240 5.65 0.08 -6.29
C THR A 240 5.68 0.25 -7.81
N PRO A 241 6.09 1.42 -8.33
CA PRO A 241 6.32 1.57 -9.76
C PRO A 241 7.40 0.64 -10.32
N TYR A 242 8.22 0.00 -9.48
CA TYR A 242 9.36 -0.81 -9.89
C TYR A 242 9.13 -2.31 -9.68
N GLU A 243 8.62 -2.69 -8.52
CA GLU A 243 8.45 -4.08 -8.12
C GLU A 243 7.13 -4.36 -7.39
N VAL A 244 6.72 -5.63 -7.45
CA VAL A 244 5.61 -6.22 -6.69
C VAL A 244 6.13 -7.46 -5.98
N GLY A 245 5.83 -7.61 -4.70
CA GLY A 245 6.36 -8.77 -3.97
C GLY A 245 5.89 -8.95 -2.54
N PHE A 246 6.13 -10.16 -2.04
CA PHE A 246 5.81 -10.60 -0.68
C PHE A 246 7.04 -10.43 0.21
N HIS A 247 6.90 -9.66 1.29
CA HIS A 247 7.99 -9.50 2.24
C HIS A 247 8.32 -10.82 2.96
N LYS A 248 7.27 -11.54 3.39
CA LYS A 248 7.38 -12.85 4.06
C LYS A 248 8.26 -13.87 3.32
N TYR A 249 8.25 -13.82 1.98
CA TYR A 249 9.01 -14.74 1.14
C TYR A 249 10.29 -14.12 0.56
N GLU A 250 10.49 -12.80 0.73
CA GLU A 250 11.57 -12.03 0.09
C GLU A 250 11.61 -12.21 -1.43
N VAL A 251 10.44 -12.39 -2.06
CA VAL A 251 10.32 -12.60 -3.50
C VAL A 251 9.60 -11.43 -4.15
N PHE A 252 10.29 -10.80 -5.10
CA PHE A 252 9.82 -9.65 -5.87
C PHE A 252 9.96 -9.91 -7.38
N VAL A 253 9.04 -9.33 -8.14
CA VAL A 253 9.07 -9.28 -9.61
C VAL A 253 8.90 -7.84 -10.06
N ARG A 254 9.43 -7.50 -11.24
CA ARG A 254 9.16 -6.20 -11.86
C ARG A 254 7.66 -5.99 -12.05
N THR A 255 7.18 -4.77 -11.79
CA THR A 255 5.76 -4.42 -11.89
C THR A 255 5.15 -4.76 -13.25
N GLU A 256 5.90 -4.53 -14.34
CA GLU A 256 5.49 -4.86 -15.71
C GLU A 256 5.27 -6.35 -15.97
N ASN A 257 5.87 -7.23 -15.16
CA ASN A 257 5.74 -8.68 -15.29
C ASN A 257 4.66 -9.24 -14.35
N PHE A 258 4.15 -8.43 -13.42
CA PHE A 258 3.12 -8.86 -12.48
C PHE A 258 1.82 -9.21 -13.21
N GLY A 259 1.22 -10.35 -12.85
CA GLY A 259 0.06 -10.92 -13.54
C GLY A 259 0.39 -11.85 -14.71
N SER A 260 1.66 -11.97 -15.12
CA SER A 260 2.14 -13.00 -16.06
C SER A 260 2.19 -14.39 -15.42
N GLU A 261 2.33 -15.44 -16.23
CA GLU A 261 2.49 -16.80 -15.70
C GLU A 261 3.96 -17.11 -15.41
N PHE A 262 4.20 -17.66 -14.22
CA PHE A 262 5.53 -18.11 -13.79
C PHE A 262 5.53 -19.59 -13.44
N PHE A 263 6.70 -20.20 -13.56
CA PHE A 263 7.00 -21.51 -12.99
C PHE A 263 8.48 -21.60 -12.64
N LEU A 264 8.78 -22.02 -11.40
CA LEU A 264 10.16 -22.12 -10.89
C LEU A 264 10.96 -20.85 -11.20
N GLY A 265 10.37 -19.69 -10.95
CA GLY A 265 10.99 -18.38 -11.14
C GLY A 265 11.33 -18.01 -12.59
N TYR A 266 10.73 -18.66 -13.59
CA TYR A 266 10.79 -18.23 -14.98
C TYR A 266 9.42 -17.81 -15.47
N ILE A 267 9.36 -16.74 -16.26
CA ILE A 267 8.14 -16.35 -16.97
C ILE A 267 7.91 -17.39 -18.07
N ILE A 268 6.84 -18.19 -17.92
CA ILE A 268 6.45 -19.20 -18.91
C ILE A 268 5.50 -18.63 -19.96
N ASN A 269 4.74 -17.60 -19.59
CA ASN A 269 3.87 -16.88 -20.50
C ASN A 269 3.85 -15.40 -20.07
N LYS A 270 4.53 -14.55 -20.85
CA LYS A 270 4.57 -13.11 -20.59
C LYS A 270 3.27 -12.48 -21.09
N LEU A 271 2.52 -11.88 -20.17
CA LEU A 271 1.30 -11.13 -20.47
C LEU A 271 1.60 -9.62 -20.47
N PRO A 272 0.74 -8.79 -21.08
CA PRO A 272 0.83 -7.34 -20.94
C PRO A 272 0.77 -6.89 -19.47
N GLU A 273 1.36 -5.74 -19.18
CA GLU A 273 1.29 -5.15 -17.84
C GLU A 273 -0.16 -4.83 -17.46
N LEU A 274 -0.53 -5.18 -16.22
CA LEU A 274 -1.86 -4.87 -15.70
C LEU A 274 -2.01 -3.37 -15.47
N ARG A 275 -3.14 -2.82 -15.93
CA ARG A 275 -3.52 -1.44 -15.60
C ARG A 275 -3.66 -1.29 -14.09
N ILE A 276 -3.19 -0.16 -13.55
CA ILE A 276 -3.34 0.18 -12.12
C ILE A 276 -4.80 0.14 -11.65
N ALA A 277 -5.75 0.41 -12.54
CA ALA A 277 -7.18 0.27 -12.26
C ALA A 277 -7.54 -1.12 -11.71
N TYR A 278 -6.97 -2.20 -12.26
CA TYR A 278 -7.22 -3.55 -11.77
C TYR A 278 -6.61 -3.78 -10.38
N LEU A 279 -5.41 -3.25 -10.14
CA LEU A 279 -4.75 -3.32 -8.82
C LEU A 279 -5.54 -2.56 -7.75
N LEU A 280 -6.08 -1.38 -8.07
CA LEU A 280 -6.94 -0.60 -7.16
C LEU A 280 -8.31 -1.27 -6.93
N GLY A 281 -8.75 -2.11 -7.87
CA GLY A 281 -9.90 -2.98 -7.65
C GLY A 281 -9.69 -3.90 -6.45
N GLU A 282 -8.47 -4.42 -6.25
CA GLU A 282 -8.11 -5.31 -5.13
C GLU A 282 -8.22 -4.60 -3.78
N THR A 283 -8.01 -3.28 -3.77
CA THR A 283 -8.13 -2.42 -2.60
C THR A 283 -9.58 -1.99 -2.33
N LEU A 284 -10.56 -2.84 -2.69
CA LEU A 284 -11.98 -2.62 -2.41
C LEU A 284 -12.54 -3.66 -1.45
N VAL A 285 -12.67 -3.25 -0.19
CA VAL A 285 -13.29 -4.04 0.88
C VAL A 285 -14.71 -4.57 0.51
N PHE A 286 -15.51 -3.80 -0.24
CA PHE A 286 -16.94 -4.07 -0.43
C PHE A 286 -17.29 -5.29 -1.30
N ILE A 287 -16.43 -5.68 -2.24
CA ILE A 287 -16.67 -6.87 -3.07
C ILE A 287 -16.57 -8.14 -2.22
N GLN A 288 -15.70 -8.14 -1.21
CA GLN A 288 -15.44 -9.29 -0.36
C GLN A 288 -16.58 -9.51 0.65
N TYR A 289 -17.17 -8.44 1.21
CA TYR A 289 -18.39 -8.57 2.04
C TYR A 289 -19.59 -9.16 1.29
N ALA A 290 -19.69 -8.96 -0.03
CA ALA A 290 -20.76 -9.55 -0.83
C ALA A 290 -20.75 -11.09 -0.79
N GLU A 291 -19.59 -11.73 -0.55
CA GLU A 291 -19.46 -13.18 -0.35
C GLU A 291 -19.95 -13.65 1.02
N GLU A 292 -19.65 -12.92 2.09
CA GLU A 292 -20.16 -13.26 3.43
C GLU A 292 -21.69 -13.21 3.48
N PHE A 293 -22.29 -12.22 2.81
CA PHE A 293 -23.74 -12.12 2.65
C PHE A 293 -24.33 -13.29 1.84
N GLN A 294 -23.60 -13.84 0.86
CA GLN A 294 -24.00 -15.04 0.09
C GLN A 294 -24.12 -16.27 0.99
N LYS A 295 -23.27 -16.38 2.03
CA LYS A 295 -23.27 -17.50 2.99
C LYS A 295 -24.50 -17.50 3.90
N TYR A 296 -25.02 -16.31 4.23
CA TYR A 296 -26.16 -16.15 5.16
C TYR A 296 -27.54 -16.01 4.49
N LYS A 297 -27.62 -15.61 3.21
CA LYS A 297 -28.87 -15.60 2.44
C LYS A 297 -28.69 -16.27 1.08
N LYS A 298 -29.41 -17.38 0.87
CA LYS A 298 -29.51 -18.16 -0.40
C LYS A 298 -30.02 -17.37 -1.63
N ASN A 299 -30.23 -16.06 -1.53
CA ASN A 299 -30.77 -15.23 -2.59
C ASN A 299 -29.72 -14.22 -3.09
N SER A 300 -29.04 -14.62 -4.17
CA SER A 300 -28.35 -13.82 -5.20
C SER A 300 -27.57 -12.57 -4.74
N ILE A 301 -26.24 -12.64 -4.88
CA ILE A 301 -25.24 -11.56 -4.77
C ILE A 301 -25.68 -10.22 -5.40
N CYS A 302 -26.48 -10.28 -6.47
CA CYS A 302 -27.01 -9.08 -7.14
C CYS A 302 -27.94 -8.26 -6.25
N VAL A 303 -28.63 -8.87 -5.28
CA VAL A 303 -29.46 -8.15 -4.30
C VAL A 303 -28.56 -7.36 -3.34
N CYS A 304 -27.37 -7.85 -3.00
CA CYS A 304 -26.47 -7.19 -2.04
C CYS A 304 -25.75 -5.99 -2.69
N LEU A 305 -25.23 -6.15 -3.90
CA LEU A 305 -24.63 -5.05 -4.65
C LEU A 305 -25.68 -4.04 -5.13
N CYS A 306 -26.90 -4.48 -5.47
CA CYS A 306 -28.03 -3.56 -5.58
C CYS A 306 -28.39 -2.94 -4.21
N PHE A 307 -28.23 -3.59 -3.07
CA PHE A 307 -28.47 -2.93 -1.77
C PHE A 307 -27.43 -1.83 -1.48
N PHE A 308 -26.16 -2.03 -1.82
CA PHE A 308 -25.09 -1.07 -1.60
C PHE A 308 -25.09 0.10 -2.61
N PHE A 309 -25.43 -0.16 -3.87
CA PHE A 309 -25.57 0.90 -4.90
C PHE A 309 -26.99 1.48 -5.01
N CYS A 310 -28.00 0.82 -4.44
CA CYS A 310 -29.43 1.18 -4.58
C CYS A 310 -30.16 1.38 -3.25
N SER A 311 -29.47 1.66 -2.13
CA SER A 311 -30.14 2.24 -0.95
C SER A 311 -30.57 3.68 -1.24
N GLY A 312 -31.59 3.84 -2.10
CA GLY A 312 -32.29 5.10 -2.35
C GLY A 312 -32.78 5.36 -3.77
N ILE A 313 -32.37 4.60 -4.79
CA ILE A 313 -32.64 4.92 -6.20
C ILE A 313 -32.91 3.59 -6.94
N TRP A 314 -33.52 3.61 -8.13
CA TRP A 314 -33.63 2.49 -9.11
C TRP A 314 -34.92 1.64 -9.13
N GLY A 315 -35.50 1.56 -10.33
CA GLY A 315 -36.60 0.68 -10.73
C GLY A 315 -36.14 -0.65 -11.35
N SER A 316 -37.08 -1.56 -11.60
CA SER A 316 -36.86 -3.00 -11.82
C SER A 316 -36.00 -3.39 -13.03
N ASP A 317 -36.09 -2.67 -14.15
CA ASP A 317 -35.54 -3.17 -15.43
C ASP A 317 -34.02 -2.98 -15.57
N PHE A 318 -33.48 -1.94 -14.93
CA PHE A 318 -32.03 -1.68 -14.92
C PHE A 318 -31.25 -2.66 -14.04
N SER A 319 -31.87 -3.05 -12.91
CA SER A 319 -31.31 -4.02 -11.97
C SER A 319 -31.00 -5.36 -12.65
N LEU A 320 -31.82 -5.79 -13.62
CA LEU A 320 -31.67 -7.06 -14.32
C LEU A 320 -30.46 -7.09 -15.26
N SER A 321 -30.15 -5.99 -15.95
CA SER A 321 -28.99 -5.93 -16.87
C SER A 321 -27.67 -5.91 -16.12
N ILE A 322 -27.62 -5.26 -14.96
CA ILE A 322 -26.47 -5.30 -14.07
C ILE A 322 -26.36 -6.72 -13.50
N THR A 323 -27.44 -7.27 -12.96
CA THR A 323 -27.46 -8.65 -12.43
C THR A 323 -26.89 -9.70 -13.42
N ASP A 324 -27.21 -9.62 -14.72
CA ASP A 324 -26.68 -10.58 -15.71
C ASP A 324 -25.19 -10.43 -16.00
N LEU A 325 -24.66 -9.20 -15.95
CA LEU A 325 -23.23 -8.92 -16.09
C LEU A 325 -22.45 -9.52 -14.89
N TRP A 326 -22.98 -9.40 -13.68
CA TRP A 326 -22.30 -9.80 -12.45
C TRP A 326 -22.28 -11.32 -12.24
N LYS A 327 -23.28 -12.05 -12.76
CA LYS A 327 -23.33 -13.52 -12.72
C LYS A 327 -22.17 -14.22 -13.45
N ARG A 328 -21.40 -13.50 -14.26
CA ARG A 328 -20.35 -14.08 -15.13
C ARG A 328 -18.94 -14.02 -14.51
N PHE A 329 -18.77 -13.40 -13.34
CA PHE A 329 -17.47 -13.19 -12.73
C PHE A 329 -17.25 -14.04 -11.47
N THR A 330 -16.02 -14.49 -11.25
CA THR A 330 -15.56 -14.98 -9.95
C THR A 330 -15.45 -13.81 -8.97
N VAL A 331 -15.85 -14.00 -7.72
CA VAL A 331 -16.02 -12.90 -6.77
C VAL A 331 -14.71 -12.53 -6.07
N ILE A 332 -13.87 -13.50 -5.70
CA ILE A 332 -12.48 -13.24 -5.30
C ILE A 332 -11.62 -12.94 -6.53
N ALA A 333 -10.78 -11.92 -6.41
CA ALA A 333 -9.70 -11.67 -7.35
C ALA A 333 -8.82 -12.91 -7.46
N LYS A 334 -8.38 -13.24 -8.67
CA LYS A 334 -7.52 -14.39 -8.90
C LYS A 334 -6.45 -14.01 -9.90
N MET A 335 -5.20 -14.27 -9.53
CA MET A 335 -4.05 -13.88 -10.33
C MET A 335 -3.01 -14.99 -10.37
N PHE A 336 -2.20 -15.05 -11.42
CA PHE A 336 -1.13 -16.02 -11.49
C PHE A 336 -0.10 -15.76 -10.38
N ASN A 337 0.29 -16.82 -9.68
CA ASN A 337 1.29 -16.73 -8.63
C ASN A 337 2.70 -16.72 -9.25
N PHE A 338 3.41 -15.60 -9.09
CA PHE A 338 4.78 -15.49 -9.57
C PHE A 338 5.77 -16.38 -8.81
N MET A 339 5.41 -16.85 -7.60
CA MET A 339 6.22 -17.78 -6.80
C MET A 339 5.94 -19.26 -7.14
N ARG A 340 5.06 -19.53 -8.11
CA ARG A 340 4.57 -20.88 -8.40
C ARG A 340 5.73 -21.84 -8.67
N GLY A 341 5.74 -22.93 -7.91
CA GLY A 341 6.67 -24.03 -8.08
C GLY A 341 7.96 -23.89 -7.27
N PHE A 342 8.20 -22.76 -6.59
CA PHE A 342 9.30 -22.72 -5.63
C PHE A 342 9.10 -23.73 -4.52
N SER A 343 10.20 -24.40 -4.16
CA SER A 343 10.24 -25.30 -3.00
C SER A 343 10.89 -24.55 -1.85
N LEU A 344 10.14 -24.29 -0.78
CA LEU A 344 10.69 -23.73 0.44
C LEU A 344 11.52 -24.80 1.15
N CYS A 345 12.84 -24.64 1.12
CA CYS A 345 13.74 -25.37 2.02
C CYS A 345 13.74 -24.63 3.37
N HIS A 346 13.92 -25.34 4.49
CA HIS A 346 14.05 -24.74 5.82
C HIS A 346 15.19 -23.71 5.82
N ILE A 347 14.84 -22.44 5.63
CA ILE A 347 15.75 -21.31 5.71
C ILE A 347 15.37 -20.57 6.99
N SER A 348 16.33 -20.47 7.91
CA SER A 348 16.23 -19.51 9.02
C SER A 348 16.40 -18.10 8.45
N SER A 349 15.35 -17.52 7.87
CA SER A 349 15.30 -16.09 7.61
C SER A 349 14.80 -15.37 8.85
N SER A 350 15.30 -14.16 9.11
CA SER A 350 14.81 -13.26 10.16
C SER A 350 13.35 -12.84 9.95
N THR A 351 12.82 -12.97 8.72
CA THR A 351 11.43 -12.65 8.37
C THR A 351 10.47 -13.84 8.56
N PHE A 352 10.99 -15.06 8.77
CA PHE A 352 10.19 -16.27 8.94
C PHE A 352 10.16 -16.68 10.43
N VAL A 353 9.10 -16.27 11.13
CA VAL A 353 8.91 -16.68 12.53
C VAL A 353 8.28 -18.08 12.54
N PHE A 354 9.09 -19.11 12.70
CA PHE A 354 8.60 -20.47 13.03
C PHE A 354 8.05 -20.49 14.47
N CYS A 355 6.94 -19.81 14.73
CA CYS A 355 6.38 -19.73 16.08
C CYS A 355 5.50 -20.96 16.37
N THR A 356 6.12 -22.02 16.91
CA THR A 356 5.48 -23.26 17.42
C THR A 356 4.84 -24.17 16.36
N ASP A 357 4.79 -25.48 16.63
CA ASP A 357 4.24 -26.54 15.76
C ASP A 357 2.74 -26.37 15.37
N LEU A 358 2.12 -25.25 15.78
CA LEU A 358 0.74 -24.87 15.50
C LEU A 358 0.62 -23.69 14.52
N HIS A 359 1.71 -23.03 14.12
CA HIS A 359 1.64 -21.93 13.14
C HIS A 359 1.26 -22.44 11.75
N PRO A 360 0.37 -21.75 11.00
CA PRO A 360 0.03 -22.12 9.62
C PRO A 360 1.27 -22.32 8.72
N ASP A 361 2.33 -21.56 8.97
CA ASP A 361 3.57 -21.60 8.18
C ASP A 361 4.50 -22.77 8.49
N SER A 362 4.20 -23.55 9.52
CA SER A 362 5.01 -24.71 9.89
C SER A 362 5.00 -25.81 8.82
N ILE A 363 4.09 -25.74 7.83
CA ILE A 363 3.92 -26.73 6.77
C ILE A 363 4.27 -26.09 5.40
N PRO A 364 5.48 -26.32 4.85
CA PRO A 364 5.91 -25.70 3.60
C PRO A 364 5.00 -25.94 2.38
N SER A 365 4.36 -27.11 2.31
CA SER A 365 3.42 -27.43 1.22
C SER A 365 2.11 -26.67 1.30
N ARG A 366 1.84 -25.97 2.42
CA ARG A 366 0.68 -25.11 2.62
C ARG A 366 1.03 -23.63 2.48
N LEU A 367 2.26 -23.29 2.10
CA LEU A 367 2.66 -21.91 1.85
C LEU A 367 2.40 -21.53 0.39
N THR A 368 2.26 -20.22 0.16
CA THR A 368 1.82 -19.66 -1.12
C THR A 368 2.66 -20.05 -2.33
N PRO A 369 3.99 -20.27 -2.24
CA PRO A 369 4.76 -20.79 -3.37
C PRO A 369 4.27 -22.13 -3.96
N SER A 370 3.53 -22.92 -3.19
CA SER A 370 2.90 -24.17 -3.64
C SER A 370 1.63 -23.94 -4.46
N ASP A 371 1.02 -22.76 -4.39
CA ASP A 371 -0.25 -22.45 -5.05
C ASP A 371 -0.03 -21.96 -6.49
N ALA A 372 -0.98 -22.30 -7.37
CA ALA A 372 -0.94 -21.81 -8.75
C ALA A 372 -1.37 -20.35 -8.89
N PHE A 373 -2.15 -19.84 -7.93
CA PHE A 373 -2.79 -18.53 -8.00
C PHE A 373 -2.71 -17.79 -6.67
N LEU A 374 -2.67 -16.47 -6.76
CA LEU A 374 -2.88 -15.55 -5.66
C LEU A 374 -4.36 -15.16 -5.59
N HIS A 375 -4.83 -14.89 -4.38
CA HIS A 375 -6.18 -14.49 -4.04
C HIS A 375 -6.11 -13.16 -3.28
N PRO A 376 -5.82 -12.07 -4.01
CA PRO A 376 -5.56 -10.78 -3.38
C PRO A 376 -6.84 -10.13 -2.87
N VAL A 377 -6.73 -9.52 -1.70
CA VAL A 377 -7.81 -8.77 -1.06
C VAL A 377 -7.31 -7.46 -0.47
N ASP A 378 -8.26 -6.60 -0.11
CA ASP A 378 -7.94 -5.30 0.48
C ASP A 378 -7.22 -5.50 1.82
N ALA A 379 -6.04 -4.90 1.98
CA ALA A 379 -5.26 -4.92 3.19
C ALA A 379 -6.03 -4.44 4.43
N GLY A 380 -7.07 -3.62 4.26
CA GLY A 380 -7.98 -3.20 5.32
C GLY A 380 -8.76 -4.33 5.99
N HIS A 381 -8.78 -5.54 5.41
CA HIS A 381 -9.27 -6.75 6.09
C HIS A 381 -8.33 -7.27 7.19
N SER A 382 -7.04 -6.96 7.08
CA SER A 382 -6.03 -7.30 8.08
C SER A 382 -5.77 -6.10 8.98
N ILE A 383 -5.17 -5.03 8.44
CA ILE A 383 -4.83 -3.83 9.19
C ILE A 383 -5.24 -2.62 8.35
N THR A 384 -6.07 -1.77 8.94
CA THR A 384 -6.62 -0.60 8.22
C THR A 384 -5.61 0.53 8.07
N GLN A 385 -4.59 0.60 8.93
CA GLN A 385 -3.53 1.61 8.84
C GLN A 385 -2.43 1.17 7.87
N GLY A 386 -2.05 2.04 6.94
CA GLY A 386 -1.00 1.76 5.96
C GLY A 386 0.43 1.78 6.48
N CYS A 387 0.71 1.44 7.74
CA CYS A 387 2.08 1.47 8.28
C CYS A 387 2.92 0.27 7.86
N VAL A 388 2.31 -0.91 7.69
CA VAL A 388 3.02 -2.18 7.45
C VAL A 388 4.04 -2.09 6.32
N PRO A 389 3.73 -1.51 5.14
CA PRO A 389 4.71 -1.45 4.06
C PRO A 389 5.97 -0.70 4.48
N VAL A 390 5.86 0.45 5.13
CA VAL A 390 7.03 1.29 5.46
C VAL A 390 7.87 0.77 6.64
N LEU A 391 7.43 -0.28 7.33
CA LEU A 391 8.12 -0.87 8.49
C LEU A 391 9.13 -1.96 8.12
N ARG A 392 9.42 -2.14 6.84
CA ARG A 392 10.50 -3.03 6.40
C ARG A 392 11.85 -2.55 6.94
N PRO A 393 12.68 -3.44 7.50
CA PRO A 393 13.98 -3.07 8.04
C PRO A 393 14.86 -2.34 7.03
N GLU A 394 14.78 -2.73 5.75
CA GLU A 394 15.62 -2.16 4.70
C GLU A 394 15.19 -0.77 4.24
N ARG A 395 14.03 -0.29 4.69
CA ARG A 395 13.57 1.09 4.45
C ARG A 395 14.11 2.09 5.47
N ASP A 396 14.66 1.60 6.60
CA ASP A 396 15.28 2.41 7.66
C ASP A 396 14.48 3.69 7.98
N VAL A 397 13.17 3.55 8.20
CA VAL A 397 12.28 4.69 8.44
C VAL A 397 12.46 5.21 9.86
N ASP A 398 12.80 6.49 9.99
CA ASP A 398 12.99 7.16 11.29
C ASP A 398 11.69 7.76 11.82
N VAL A 399 10.83 8.27 10.93
CA VAL A 399 9.57 8.94 11.29
C VAL A 399 8.42 8.46 10.41
N ILE A 400 7.31 8.08 11.04
CA ILE A 400 6.05 7.78 10.35
C ILE A 400 5.00 8.83 10.72
N ILE A 401 4.57 9.62 9.74
CA ILE A 401 3.37 10.46 9.82
C ILE A 401 2.17 9.59 9.39
N SER A 402 1.53 8.97 10.37
CA SER A 402 0.35 8.12 10.18
C SER A 402 -0.90 8.99 10.16
N ILE A 403 -1.70 8.89 9.09
CA ILE A 403 -2.96 9.62 8.94
C ILE A 403 -4.11 8.61 8.94
N GLY A 404 -4.98 8.72 9.95
CA GLY A 404 -6.09 7.81 10.19
C GLY A 404 -7.42 8.40 9.73
N PHE A 405 -8.19 7.62 8.98
CA PHE A 405 -9.52 7.93 8.48
C PHE A 405 -10.58 6.95 8.98
N SER A 406 -10.26 6.20 10.03
CA SER A 406 -11.24 5.38 10.74
C SER A 406 -12.24 6.31 11.45
N LEU A 407 -13.53 5.98 11.36
CA LEU A 407 -14.56 6.58 12.20
C LEU A 407 -14.57 5.95 13.60
N ASP A 408 -13.99 4.74 13.75
CA ASP A 408 -13.70 4.13 15.04
C ASP A 408 -12.43 4.77 15.62
N ARG A 409 -12.62 5.53 16.70
CA ARG A 409 -11.62 6.40 17.34
C ARG A 409 -10.73 5.66 18.34
N GLU A 410 -11.03 4.40 18.67
CA GLU A 410 -10.45 3.69 19.81
C GLU A 410 -9.38 2.66 19.40
N ARG A 411 -9.25 2.36 18.11
CA ARG A 411 -8.39 1.25 17.62
C ARG A 411 -7.17 1.68 16.81
N PHE A 412 -6.89 2.97 16.70
CA PHE A 412 -5.80 3.42 15.84
C PHE A 412 -4.46 2.83 16.27
N LEU A 413 -3.69 2.30 15.30
CA LEU A 413 -2.36 1.68 15.46
C LEU A 413 -2.25 0.42 16.32
N LYS A 414 -3.29 0.03 17.08
CA LYS A 414 -3.25 -1.18 17.93
C LYS A 414 -2.96 -2.45 17.12
N ASP A 415 -3.67 -2.63 16.01
CA ASP A 415 -3.49 -3.82 15.16
C ASP A 415 -2.11 -3.82 14.49
N THR A 416 -1.60 -2.65 14.12
CA THR A 416 -0.22 -2.47 13.63
C THR A 416 0.80 -2.88 14.69
N ALA A 417 0.64 -2.44 15.94
CA ALA A 417 1.57 -2.76 17.02
C ALA A 417 1.56 -4.27 17.37
N VAL A 418 0.38 -4.90 17.37
CA VAL A 418 0.25 -6.36 17.54
C VAL A 418 0.99 -7.09 16.44
N TYR A 419 0.75 -6.72 15.18
CA TYR A 419 1.45 -7.29 14.02
C TYR A 419 2.97 -7.12 14.14
N CYS A 420 3.46 -5.93 14.48
CA CYS A 420 4.88 -5.69 14.62
C CYS A 420 5.51 -6.58 15.71
N LYS A 421 4.80 -6.76 16.83
CA LYS A 421 5.24 -7.63 17.93
C LYS A 421 5.26 -9.11 17.54
N GLU A 422 4.27 -9.59 16.78
CA GLU A 422 4.21 -10.97 16.30
C GLU A 422 5.32 -11.28 15.28
N HIS A 423 5.77 -10.27 14.54
CA HIS A 423 6.77 -10.38 13.48
C HIS A 423 8.18 -9.90 13.85
N ASP A 424 8.44 -9.55 15.12
CA ASP A 424 9.71 -9.00 15.60
C ASP A 424 10.17 -7.73 14.82
N ILE A 425 9.20 -6.91 14.42
CA ILE A 425 9.41 -5.64 13.72
C ILE A 425 9.48 -4.51 14.76
N PRO A 426 10.54 -3.68 14.78
CA PRO A 426 10.61 -2.52 15.67
C PRO A 426 9.45 -1.55 15.45
N PHE A 427 8.69 -1.29 16.50
CA PHE A 427 7.57 -0.33 16.52
C PHE A 427 7.42 0.21 17.95
N PRO A 428 6.93 1.44 18.15
CA PRO A 428 6.80 1.99 19.49
C PRO A 428 5.94 1.13 20.42
N ASP A 429 6.49 0.77 21.58
CA ASP A 429 5.73 0.12 22.65
C ASP A 429 4.89 1.17 23.39
N ALA A 430 3.62 1.27 23.02
CA ALA A 430 2.66 2.17 23.64
C ALA A 430 1.47 1.40 24.20
N ASP A 431 0.97 1.83 25.37
CA ASP A 431 -0.28 1.33 25.92
C ASP A 431 -1.48 1.95 25.18
N PHE A 432 -1.76 1.45 23.98
CA PHE A 432 -2.89 1.88 23.16
C PHE A 432 -4.24 1.71 23.86
N ALA A 433 -4.36 0.79 24.84
CA ALA A 433 -5.60 0.59 25.59
C ALA A 433 -5.83 1.71 26.62
N SER A 434 -4.77 2.29 27.16
CA SER A 434 -4.89 3.45 28.06
C SER A 434 -5.36 4.73 27.34
N LEU A 435 -5.02 4.87 26.05
CA LEU A 435 -5.38 6.05 25.23
C LEU A 435 -6.89 6.23 25.08
N GLU A 436 -7.68 5.17 25.17
CA GLU A 436 -9.16 5.23 25.13
C GLU A 436 -9.74 6.13 26.23
N LYS A 437 -9.00 6.33 27.34
CA LYS A 437 -9.44 7.12 28.50
C LYS A 437 -8.94 8.57 28.46
N GLU A 438 -7.98 8.86 27.60
CA GLU A 438 -7.37 10.18 27.47
C GLU A 438 -8.26 11.10 26.60
N PRO A 439 -8.18 12.43 26.79
CA PRO A 439 -8.91 13.36 25.95
C PRO A 439 -8.40 13.27 24.51
N LEU A 440 -9.33 13.37 23.54
CA LEU A 440 -8.99 13.34 22.12
C LEU A 440 -8.03 14.49 21.74
N GLN A 441 -7.04 14.17 20.92
CA GLN A 441 -6.04 15.11 20.40
C GLN A 441 -5.94 15.00 18.88
N GLU A 442 -5.65 16.12 18.22
CA GLU A 442 -5.47 16.19 16.75
C GLU A 442 -4.19 15.48 16.28
N VAL A 443 -3.25 15.24 17.19
CA VAL A 443 -2.04 14.46 16.94
C VAL A 443 -1.59 13.75 18.21
N TYR A 444 -1.17 12.49 18.07
CA TYR A 444 -0.48 11.71 19.09
C TYR A 444 0.94 11.41 18.62
N VAL A 445 1.90 11.38 19.53
CA VAL A 445 3.30 11.04 19.22
C VAL A 445 3.69 9.83 20.07
N PHE A 446 4.15 8.78 19.40
CA PHE A 446 4.61 7.54 20.01
C PHE A 446 6.10 7.38 19.77
N GLU A 447 6.83 7.13 20.85
CA GLU A 447 8.26 6.93 20.85
C GLU A 447 8.62 5.81 21.80
N ASP A 448 9.69 5.09 21.47
CA ASP A 448 10.27 4.07 22.32
C ASP A 448 11.73 4.45 22.59
N GLU A 449 12.02 4.81 23.83
CA GLU A 449 13.38 5.16 24.26
C GLU A 449 14.24 3.91 24.52
N GLU A 450 13.61 2.75 24.77
CA GLU A 450 14.29 1.49 25.03
C GLU A 450 14.69 0.78 23.73
N ASN A 451 13.96 1.05 22.63
CA ASN A 451 14.25 0.54 21.29
C ASN A 451 14.56 1.65 20.28
N PRO A 452 15.83 2.08 20.15
CA PRO A 452 16.24 3.10 19.18
C PRO A 452 15.98 2.76 17.71
N LYS A 453 15.72 1.49 17.38
CA LYS A 453 15.37 1.06 16.02
C LYS A 453 13.89 1.28 15.68
N ALA A 454 13.04 1.53 16.67
CA ALA A 454 11.64 1.81 16.44
C ALA A 454 11.48 3.25 15.88
N PRO A 455 10.68 3.45 14.82
CA PRO A 455 10.42 4.78 14.28
C PRO A 455 9.63 5.63 15.28
N ILE A 456 9.81 6.95 15.24
CA ILE A 456 8.88 7.87 15.89
C ILE A 456 7.59 7.89 15.09
N VAL A 457 6.44 7.61 15.72
CA VAL A 457 5.14 7.58 15.02
C VAL A 457 4.29 8.77 15.45
N MET A 458 4.01 9.68 14.51
CA MET A 458 3.04 10.76 14.67
C MET A 458 1.69 10.35 14.06
N HIS A 459 0.66 10.18 14.88
CA HIS A 459 -0.66 9.76 14.41
C HIS A 459 -1.66 10.93 14.40
N PHE A 460 -2.23 11.20 13.22
CA PHE A 460 -3.31 12.16 12.99
C PHE A 460 -4.64 11.43 12.79
N PRO A 461 -5.51 11.33 13.80
CA PRO A 461 -6.84 10.76 13.62
C PRO A 461 -7.77 11.73 12.87
N LEU A 462 -8.79 11.20 12.20
CA LEU A 462 -9.86 12.02 11.63
C LEU A 462 -10.79 12.52 12.73
N ILE A 463 -10.52 13.72 13.22
CA ILE A 463 -11.33 14.38 14.24
C ILE A 463 -11.56 15.85 13.90
N ASN A 464 -12.71 16.37 14.32
CA ASN A 464 -13.02 17.78 14.25
C ASN A 464 -13.04 18.35 15.68
N LEU A 465 -11.89 18.85 16.16
CA LEU A 465 -11.76 19.47 17.49
C LEU A 465 -11.67 20.99 17.37
N SER A 466 -10.45 21.53 17.26
CA SER A 466 -10.27 22.98 17.27
C SER A 466 -10.78 23.62 15.97
N TYR A 467 -10.83 22.87 14.86
CA TYR A 467 -11.37 23.35 13.58
C TYR A 467 -12.83 23.86 13.65
N GLN A 468 -13.62 23.34 14.61
CA GLN A 468 -14.97 23.86 14.87
C GLN A 468 -14.98 25.35 15.24
N GLN A 469 -13.93 25.81 15.93
CA GLN A 469 -13.82 27.16 16.45
C GLN A 469 -12.90 28.04 15.60
N TYR A 470 -11.96 27.44 14.88
CA TYR A 470 -10.91 28.14 14.13
C TYR A 470 -10.97 27.77 12.65
N LYS A 471 -10.87 28.79 11.78
CA LYS A 471 -10.80 28.58 10.31
C LYS A 471 -9.37 28.41 9.80
N LYS A 472 -8.40 28.90 10.57
CA LYS A 472 -6.95 28.72 10.39
C LYS A 472 -6.30 28.68 11.78
N PRO A 473 -5.11 28.09 11.95
CA PRO A 473 -4.43 28.10 13.26
C PRO A 473 -4.38 29.51 13.86
N GLY A 474 -4.94 29.68 15.06
CA GLY A 474 -5.02 30.96 15.76
C GLY A 474 -6.09 31.95 15.26
N VAL A 475 -6.83 31.65 14.19
CA VAL A 475 -7.86 32.54 13.61
C VAL A 475 -9.26 31.99 13.87
N LYS A 476 -10.01 32.64 14.77
CA LYS A 476 -11.38 32.24 15.14
C LYS A 476 -12.37 32.48 14.00
N ARG A 477 -13.44 31.68 14.02
CA ARG A 477 -14.66 31.87 13.23
C ARG A 477 -15.53 32.93 13.91
N GLU A 478 -16.02 33.90 13.15
CA GLU A 478 -16.79 35.04 13.70
C GLU A 478 -18.22 35.10 13.19
N THR A 479 -18.45 34.83 11.90
CA THR A 479 -19.78 34.88 11.30
C THR A 479 -20.53 33.56 11.48
N GLU A 480 -21.86 33.58 11.38
CA GLU A 480 -22.68 32.36 11.48
C GLU A 480 -22.33 31.37 10.37
N GLU A 481 -22.04 31.86 9.16
CA GLU A 481 -21.60 31.03 8.03
C GLU A 481 -20.25 30.37 8.33
N GLU A 482 -19.30 31.12 8.90
CA GLU A 482 -18.00 30.58 9.29
C GLU A 482 -18.15 29.52 10.39
N ILE A 483 -19.00 29.77 11.39
CA ILE A 483 -19.28 28.83 12.48
C ILE A 483 -19.90 27.55 11.94
N GLN A 484 -20.85 27.67 11.01
CA GLN A 484 -21.50 26.51 10.40
C GLN A 484 -20.53 25.70 9.54
N ALA A 485 -19.64 26.34 8.78
CA ALA A 485 -18.60 25.66 8.01
C ALA A 485 -17.59 24.90 8.88
N GLY A 486 -17.45 25.25 10.17
CA GLY A 486 -16.64 24.50 11.13
C GLY A 486 -17.29 23.19 11.63
N LYS A 487 -18.60 23.00 11.43
CA LYS A 487 -19.35 21.83 11.93
C LYS A 487 -19.30 20.64 10.96
N VAL A 488 -18.09 20.22 10.62
CA VAL A 488 -17.85 19.02 9.81
C VAL A 488 -18.14 17.78 10.65
N ASP A 489 -19.17 17.02 10.28
CA ASP A 489 -19.58 15.83 11.03
C ASP A 489 -18.80 14.61 10.57
N VAL A 490 -17.78 14.23 11.34
CA VAL A 490 -16.97 13.01 11.15
C VAL A 490 -17.23 11.99 12.26
N THR A 491 -18.37 12.08 12.96
CA THR A 491 -18.59 11.33 14.20
C THR A 491 -19.95 10.68 14.33
N SER A 492 -20.99 11.24 13.72
CA SER A 492 -22.34 10.67 13.81
C SER A 492 -22.51 9.48 12.86
N ASP A 493 -23.52 8.65 13.13
CA ASP A 493 -23.92 7.55 12.25
C ASP A 493 -24.45 8.05 10.89
N ASP A 494 -24.97 9.29 10.86
CA ASP A 494 -25.55 9.94 9.67
C ASP A 494 -24.51 10.78 8.90
N THR A 495 -23.22 10.67 9.26
CA THR A 495 -22.14 11.41 8.59
C THR A 495 -22.16 11.20 7.08
N PRO A 496 -21.98 12.27 6.26
CA PRO A 496 -21.86 12.12 4.82
C PRO A 496 -20.58 11.35 4.44
N TYR A 497 -19.65 11.20 5.37
CA TYR A 497 -18.37 10.55 5.14
C TYR A 497 -18.39 9.05 5.43
N ALA A 498 -19.54 8.39 5.56
CA ALA A 498 -19.60 6.94 5.72
C ALA A 498 -18.80 6.22 4.61
N THR A 499 -18.13 5.11 4.93
CA THR A 499 -17.24 4.41 3.96
C THR A 499 -17.98 3.96 2.70
N ILE A 500 -19.30 3.73 2.82
CA ILE A 500 -20.19 3.34 1.71
C ILE A 500 -20.45 4.47 0.70
N ASN A 501 -20.23 5.73 1.09
CA ASN A 501 -20.49 6.88 0.25
C ASN A 501 -19.30 7.10 -0.70
N LEU A 502 -19.53 6.86 -1.99
CA LEU A 502 -18.50 7.00 -3.03
C LEU A 502 -18.33 8.43 -3.53
N VAL A 503 -19.38 9.24 -3.43
CA VAL A 503 -19.41 10.64 -3.92
C VAL A 503 -19.92 11.56 -2.82
N TYR A 504 -19.55 12.83 -2.90
CA TYR A 504 -19.91 13.86 -1.94
C TYR A 504 -20.63 15.01 -2.60
N SER A 505 -21.36 15.80 -1.80
CA SER A 505 -21.67 17.15 -2.22
C SER A 505 -20.37 17.94 -2.37
N PRO A 506 -20.32 18.96 -3.25
CA PRO A 506 -19.15 19.83 -3.35
C PRO A 506 -18.75 20.44 -2.01
N GLU A 507 -19.74 20.79 -1.18
CA GLU A 507 -19.54 21.36 0.15
C GLU A 507 -18.93 20.35 1.13
N ASP A 508 -19.41 19.10 1.14
CA ASP A 508 -18.89 18.06 2.02
C ASP A 508 -17.46 17.67 1.63
N TYR A 509 -17.15 17.62 0.34
CA TYR A 509 -15.79 17.36 -0.16
C TYR A 509 -14.82 18.45 0.33
N ASP A 510 -15.18 19.72 0.13
CA ASP A 510 -14.35 20.87 0.53
C ASP A 510 -14.17 20.89 2.06
N ALA A 511 -15.26 20.67 2.81
CA ALA A 511 -15.23 20.64 4.27
C ALA A 511 -14.29 19.57 4.85
N LEU A 512 -14.27 18.36 4.28
CA LEU A 512 -13.37 17.29 4.72
C LEU A 512 -11.91 17.58 4.34
N GLY A 513 -11.67 18.07 3.13
CA GLY A 513 -10.34 18.47 2.68
C GLY A 513 -9.76 19.60 3.54
N ASP A 514 -10.57 20.60 3.87
CA ASP A 514 -10.17 21.74 4.70
C ASP A 514 -9.94 21.33 6.17
N LEU A 515 -10.80 20.48 6.74
CA LEU A 515 -10.60 19.94 8.09
C LEU A 515 -9.25 19.20 8.20
N THR A 516 -8.97 18.29 7.28
CA THR A 516 -7.74 17.48 7.29
C THR A 516 -6.48 18.30 6.99
N THR A 517 -6.60 19.34 6.15
CA THR A 517 -5.54 20.34 5.96
C THR A 517 -5.28 21.09 7.26
N TYR A 518 -6.34 21.62 7.88
CA TYR A 518 -6.24 22.38 9.12
C TYR A 518 -5.57 21.58 10.23
N ASN A 519 -5.92 20.31 10.43
CA ASN A 519 -5.34 19.48 11.49
C ASN A 519 -3.81 19.36 11.35
N ILE A 520 -3.29 19.30 10.13
CA ILE A 520 -1.84 19.33 9.87
C ILE A 520 -1.27 20.72 10.18
N LEU A 521 -1.87 21.78 9.63
CA LEU A 521 -1.40 23.16 9.83
C LEU A 521 -1.37 23.56 11.31
N ASN A 522 -2.38 23.16 12.08
CA ASN A 522 -2.52 23.48 13.50
C ASN A 522 -1.46 22.77 14.36
N ASN A 523 -0.88 21.68 13.86
CA ASN A 523 0.14 20.90 14.56
C ASN A 523 1.53 21.04 13.92
N LYS A 524 1.75 22.09 13.12
CA LYS A 524 3.05 22.39 12.47
C LYS A 524 4.23 22.34 13.44
N GLU A 525 4.10 22.98 14.60
CA GLU A 525 5.19 23.06 15.59
C GLU A 525 5.58 21.68 16.12
N LYS A 526 4.60 20.83 16.42
CA LYS A 526 4.82 19.44 16.85
C LYS A 526 5.48 18.60 15.76
N ILE A 527 5.06 18.76 14.50
CA ILE A 527 5.71 18.08 13.35
C ILE A 527 7.17 18.50 13.28
N GLN A 528 7.46 19.80 13.34
CA GLN A 528 8.84 20.31 13.29
C GLN A 528 9.69 19.86 14.49
N GLU A 529 9.08 19.73 15.67
CA GLU A 529 9.74 19.19 16.86
C GLU A 529 10.18 17.74 16.67
N VAL A 530 9.27 16.87 16.21
CA VAL A 530 9.56 15.46 15.96
C VAL A 530 10.61 15.28 14.87
N LEU A 531 10.51 16.02 13.76
CA LEU A 531 11.50 15.97 12.68
C LEU A 531 12.90 16.41 13.16
N ARG A 532 12.96 17.46 14.00
CA ARG A 532 14.23 17.91 14.58
C ARG A 532 14.81 16.87 15.55
N LYS A 533 13.96 16.17 16.30
CA LYS A 533 14.38 15.08 17.20
C LYS A 533 14.90 13.88 16.40
N ALA A 534 14.25 13.51 15.30
CA ALA A 534 14.72 12.44 14.42
C ALA A 534 16.08 12.77 13.80
N LEU A 535 16.27 14.00 13.32
CA LEU A 535 17.56 14.49 12.82
C LEU A 535 18.66 14.36 13.89
N GLN A 536 18.40 14.75 15.14
CA GLN A 536 19.36 14.62 16.25
C GLN A 536 19.68 13.15 16.58
N LYS A 537 18.71 12.24 16.49
CA LYS A 537 18.93 10.80 16.67
C LYS A 537 19.84 10.23 15.56
N LYS A 538 19.63 10.61 14.29
CA LYS A 538 20.52 10.25 13.17
C LYS A 538 21.93 10.80 13.36
N GLU A 539 22.07 12.08 13.70
CA GLU A 539 23.36 12.73 13.92
C GLU A 539 24.18 12.10 15.06
N SER A 540 23.53 11.58 16.11
CA SER A 540 24.20 10.91 17.23
C SER A 540 24.51 9.43 17.00
N SER A 541 23.94 8.84 15.96
CA SER A 541 24.16 7.43 15.58
C SER A 541 25.29 7.25 14.56
N VAL A 542 25.74 8.35 13.94
CA VAL A 542 26.89 8.44 13.00
C VAL A 542 28.14 8.89 13.76
#